data_AF-A0A6J8CLZ1-F1
#
_entry.id   AF-A0A6J8CLZ1-F1
#
_cell.length_a   1.000
_cell.length_b   1.000
_cell.length_c   1.000
_cell.angle_alpha   90.00
_cell.angle_beta   90.00
_cell.angle_gamma   90.00
#
_symmetry.space_group_name_H-M   'P 1'
#
loop_
_entity.id
_entity.type
_entity.pdbx_description
1 polymer ?
#
loop_
_entity_poly.entity_id
_entity_poly.type
_entity_poly.pdbx_seq_one_letter_code
_entity_poly.pdbx_strand_id
1 'polypeptide(L)'
;MASFSTYEECQDHATIDNCELQPEKKIKVEAVSLYVEKLNKSHFNSNNIEIASTTSQSVSPNVLKMGWSLKEGRKNVRFNDKQKQFLIDKFNNGIVCGHKEDPENVSEAMKFSTNPDGSKMFRMEEFLTPQQIMSFFSRHARKSDAARELVISELQQSFQ
;
A
#
# COMPACT_ATOMS: atom_id res chain seq x y z
N MET A 1 20.38 1.79 -48.69
CA MET A 1 19.06 2.02 -48.05
C MET A 1 18.50 3.28 -48.67
N ALA A 2 17.44 3.16 -49.47
CA ALA A 2 16.74 4.34 -49.97
C ALA A 2 16.02 5.01 -48.80
N SER A 3 16.15 6.35 -48.70
CA SER A 3 15.47 7.15 -47.69
C SER A 3 14.50 8.06 -48.41
N PHE A 4 13.22 7.98 -48.06
CA PHE A 4 12.15 8.76 -48.68
C PHE A 4 11.75 9.88 -47.74
N SER A 5 11.73 11.10 -48.26
CA SER A 5 11.32 12.29 -47.51
C SER A 5 9.83 12.57 -47.65
N THR A 6 9.23 12.07 -48.73
CA THR A 6 7.79 12.16 -48.99
C THR A 6 7.20 10.80 -49.37
N TYR A 7 5.88 10.69 -49.22
CA TYR A 7 5.15 9.47 -49.57
C TYR A 7 5.18 9.18 -51.08
N GLU A 8 5.12 10.23 -51.92
CA GLU A 8 5.24 10.11 -53.38
C GLU A 8 6.58 9.49 -53.78
N GLU A 9 7.70 9.94 -53.20
CA GLU A 9 9.03 9.37 -53.48
C GLU A 9 9.12 7.87 -53.16
N CYS A 10 8.47 7.42 -52.09
CA CYS A 10 8.41 6.00 -51.73
C CYS A 10 7.56 5.21 -52.72
N GLN A 11 6.44 5.80 -53.17
CA GLN A 11 5.52 5.15 -54.09
C GLN A 11 6.10 5.04 -55.50
N ASP A 12 6.80 6.08 -55.96
CA ASP A 12 7.53 6.08 -57.22
C ASP A 12 8.66 5.05 -57.19
N HIS A 13 9.43 4.97 -56.10
CA HIS A 13 10.46 3.93 -55.96
C HIS A 13 9.87 2.51 -55.96
N ALA A 14 8.68 2.31 -55.39
CA ALA A 14 8.03 1.01 -55.38
C ALA A 14 7.42 0.62 -56.74
N THR A 15 7.13 1.58 -57.62
CA THR A 15 6.38 1.36 -58.87
C THR A 15 7.21 1.53 -60.14
N ILE A 16 8.24 2.37 -60.11
CA ILE A 16 9.11 2.71 -61.24
C ILE A 16 10.44 1.94 -61.18
N ASP A 17 11.00 1.78 -59.98
CA ASP A 17 12.27 1.08 -59.80
C ASP A 17 12.03 -0.41 -59.49
N ASN A 18 12.80 -1.30 -60.13
CA ASN A 18 12.83 -2.75 -59.85
C ASN A 18 13.47 -3.06 -58.48
N CYS A 19 12.84 -2.59 -57.40
CA CYS A 19 13.30 -2.84 -56.04
C CYS A 19 12.96 -4.27 -55.62
N GLU A 20 13.98 -5.12 -55.45
CA GLU A 20 13.81 -6.48 -54.90
C GLU A 20 13.49 -6.42 -53.39
N LEU A 21 12.20 -6.40 -53.07
CA LEU A 21 11.74 -6.64 -51.71
C LEU A 21 12.10 -8.07 -51.31
N GLN A 22 13.10 -8.21 -50.44
CA GLN A 22 13.46 -9.49 -49.85
C GLN A 22 12.29 -9.97 -48.97
N PRO A 23 11.80 -11.21 -49.13
CA PRO A 23 10.73 -11.72 -48.27
C PRO A 23 11.21 -11.75 -46.81
N GLU A 24 10.36 -11.26 -45.90
CA GLU A 24 10.65 -11.30 -44.48
C GLU A 24 10.94 -12.73 -44.02
N LYS A 25 12.08 -12.93 -43.35
CA LYS A 25 12.40 -14.22 -42.71
C LYS A 25 11.31 -14.53 -41.68
N LYS A 26 10.59 -15.64 -41.86
CA LYS A 26 9.52 -16.11 -40.96
C LYS A 26 10.08 -16.63 -39.62
N ILE A 27 10.64 -15.73 -38.81
CA ILE A 27 11.20 -16.02 -37.48
C ILE A 27 10.16 -16.66 -36.54
N LYS A 28 8.86 -16.36 -36.75
CA LYS A 28 7.77 -16.89 -35.92
C LYS A 28 7.60 -18.41 -35.99
N VAL A 29 7.85 -19.04 -37.13
CA VAL A 29 7.63 -20.49 -37.30
C VAL A 29 8.76 -21.29 -36.64
N GLU A 30 9.98 -20.77 -36.74
CA GLU A 30 11.18 -21.42 -36.23
C GLU A 30 11.27 -21.37 -34.70
N ALA A 31 10.85 -20.26 -34.08
CA ALA A 31 10.77 -20.18 -32.62
C ALA A 31 9.78 -21.20 -32.02
N VAL A 32 8.67 -21.46 -32.71
CA VAL A 32 7.66 -22.45 -32.29
C VAL A 32 8.21 -23.87 -32.40
N SER A 33 8.90 -24.21 -33.48
CA SER A 33 9.51 -25.54 -33.63
C SER A 33 10.59 -25.81 -32.58
N LEU A 34 11.43 -24.83 -32.28
CA LEU A 34 12.46 -24.93 -31.23
C LEU A 34 11.86 -25.13 -29.83
N TYR A 35 10.71 -24.50 -29.53
CA TYR A 35 10.04 -24.67 -28.25
C TYR A 35 9.45 -26.08 -28.08
N VAL A 36 8.80 -26.60 -29.12
CA VAL A 36 8.27 -27.98 -29.13
C VAL A 36 9.39 -29.00 -28.95
N GLU A 37 10.52 -28.80 -29.63
CA GLU A 37 11.69 -29.66 -29.50
C GLU A 37 12.27 -29.63 -28.07
N LYS A 38 12.30 -28.45 -27.43
CA LYS A 38 12.76 -28.29 -26.05
C LYS A 38 11.86 -29.03 -25.05
N LEU A 39 10.55 -29.01 -25.26
CA LEU A 39 9.60 -29.76 -24.42
C LEU A 39 9.81 -31.28 -24.57
N ASN A 40 10.02 -31.77 -25.78
CA ASN A 40 10.25 -33.20 -26.03
C ASN A 40 11.63 -33.67 -25.53
N LYS A 41 12.66 -32.81 -25.57
CA LYS A 41 13.99 -33.10 -25.01
C LYS A 41 14.00 -33.08 -23.49
N SER A 42 13.14 -32.26 -22.87
CA SER A 42 12.96 -32.25 -21.43
C SER A 42 12.15 -33.47 -21.01
N HIS A 43 12.84 -34.60 -20.83
CA HIS A 43 12.33 -35.67 -19.98
C HIS A 43 12.06 -35.09 -18.60
N PHE A 44 10.84 -34.61 -18.36
CA PHE A 44 10.33 -34.48 -17.01
C PHE A 44 10.26 -35.89 -16.47
N ASN A 45 11.34 -36.29 -15.79
CA ASN A 45 11.33 -37.40 -14.87
C ASN A 45 10.16 -37.15 -13.91
N SER A 46 9.03 -37.81 -14.16
CA SER A 46 8.02 -38.08 -13.15
C SER A 46 8.66 -39.08 -12.18
N ASN A 47 9.64 -38.61 -11.43
CA ASN A 47 10.15 -39.33 -10.28
C ASN A 47 9.02 -39.28 -9.26
N ASN A 48 8.36 -40.41 -9.12
CA ASN A 48 7.65 -40.81 -7.91
C ASN A 48 8.42 -40.30 -6.69
N ILE A 49 7.86 -39.33 -5.97
CA ILE A 49 8.30 -39.04 -4.62
C ILE A 49 7.46 -39.92 -3.71
N GLU A 50 8.08 -41.04 -3.31
CA GLU A 50 7.52 -42.02 -2.38
C GLU A 50 7.17 -41.34 -1.05
N ILE A 51 5.95 -41.62 -0.58
CA ILE A 51 5.46 -41.23 0.74
C ILE A 51 6.11 -42.15 1.76
N ALA A 52 7.30 -41.78 2.25
CA ALA A 52 7.92 -42.46 3.39
C ALA A 52 7.46 -41.79 4.69
N SER A 53 6.55 -42.45 5.39
CA SER A 53 6.19 -42.14 6.77
C SER A 53 7.28 -42.66 7.70
N THR A 54 8.09 -41.81 8.35
CA THR A 54 8.61 -42.08 9.71
C THR A 54 9.33 -40.88 10.36
N THR A 55 8.84 -40.56 11.57
CA THR A 55 9.60 -40.18 12.78
C THR A 55 10.25 -38.80 12.90
N SER A 56 9.50 -37.91 13.56
CA SER A 56 9.89 -37.06 14.70
C SER A 56 11.17 -36.22 14.60
N GLN A 57 11.10 -35.07 13.93
CA GLN A 57 11.90 -33.90 14.31
C GLN A 57 11.05 -32.64 14.25
N SER A 58 11.04 -31.92 15.38
CA SER A 58 10.24 -30.73 15.65
C SER A 58 10.67 -29.55 14.77
N VAL A 59 10.02 -29.38 13.63
CA VAL A 59 10.05 -28.12 12.90
C VAL A 59 8.71 -27.43 13.12
N SER A 60 8.80 -26.25 13.74
CA SER A 60 7.70 -25.32 14.00
C SER A 60 6.76 -25.22 12.80
N PRO A 61 5.44 -25.16 13.01
CA PRO A 61 4.48 -25.17 11.92
C PRO A 61 4.51 -23.79 11.26
N ASN A 62 5.41 -23.59 10.30
CA ASN A 62 5.27 -22.50 9.35
C ASN A 62 4.15 -22.91 8.38
N VAL A 63 2.92 -22.84 8.89
CA VAL A 63 1.71 -22.95 8.10
C VAL A 63 1.79 -21.83 7.09
N LEU A 64 2.12 -22.17 5.84
CA LEU A 64 1.96 -21.24 4.72
C LEU A 64 0.48 -20.89 4.66
N LYS A 65 0.16 -19.75 5.27
CA LYS A 65 -1.18 -19.24 5.47
C LYS A 65 -1.74 -18.83 4.11
N MET A 66 -2.39 -19.76 3.42
CA MET A 66 -3.26 -19.56 2.25
C MET A 66 -2.73 -18.58 1.18
N GLY A 67 -2.15 -19.12 0.11
CA GLY A 67 -2.08 -18.54 -1.24
C GLY A 67 -1.50 -17.12 -1.43
N TRP A 68 -0.58 -16.97 -2.38
CA TRP A 68 0.06 -15.70 -2.81
C TRP A 68 -0.88 -14.55 -3.20
N SER A 69 -2.18 -14.80 -3.31
CA SER A 69 -3.18 -13.85 -3.78
C SER A 69 -4.13 -13.36 -2.67
N LEU A 70 -4.06 -13.91 -1.45
CA LEU A 70 -4.99 -13.49 -0.40
C LEU A 70 -4.48 -12.27 0.35
N LYS A 71 -5.24 -11.17 0.27
CA LYS A 71 -4.96 -9.97 1.04
C LYS A 71 -5.16 -10.25 2.53
N GLU A 72 -4.14 -9.96 3.34
CA GLU A 72 -4.29 -10.03 4.79
C GLU A 72 -5.48 -9.17 5.26
N GLY A 73 -6.28 -9.71 6.17
CA GLY A 73 -7.38 -8.96 6.78
C GLY A 73 -6.84 -7.69 7.46
N ARG A 74 -7.44 -6.53 7.17
CA ARG A 74 -7.05 -5.27 7.83
C ARG A 74 -7.33 -5.39 9.32
N LYS A 75 -6.28 -5.28 10.15
CA LYS A 75 -6.44 -5.23 11.61
C LYS A 75 -7.05 -3.88 11.99
N ASN A 76 -8.28 -3.89 12.51
CA ASN A 76 -8.88 -2.69 13.11
C ASN A 76 -8.40 -2.59 14.55
N VAL A 77 -7.31 -1.85 14.76
CA VAL A 77 -6.74 -1.64 16.09
C VAL A 77 -7.29 -0.33 16.66
N ARG A 78 -7.87 -0.40 17.86
CA ARG A 78 -8.33 0.78 18.59
C ARG A 78 -7.15 1.59 19.09
N PHE A 79 -7.32 2.91 19.18
CA PHE A 79 -6.29 3.76 19.76
C PHE A 79 -6.11 3.44 21.25
N ASN A 80 -4.86 3.33 21.65
CA ASN A 80 -4.44 3.17 23.03
C ASN A 80 -4.69 4.48 23.79
N ASP A 81 -4.81 4.40 25.11
CA ASP A 81 -5.16 5.57 25.91
C ASP A 81 -4.06 6.63 25.91
N LYS A 82 -2.79 6.21 25.83
CA LYS A 82 -1.65 7.13 25.64
C LYS A 82 -1.77 7.97 24.35
N GLN A 83 -2.20 7.35 23.26
CA GLN A 83 -2.37 8.03 21.98
C GLN A 83 -3.53 9.02 22.07
N LYS A 84 -4.64 8.63 22.71
CA LYS A 84 -5.79 9.52 22.90
C LYS A 84 -5.43 10.74 23.74
N GLN A 85 -4.75 10.55 24.86
CA GLN A 85 -4.35 11.67 25.73
C GLN A 85 -3.44 12.64 25.00
N PHE A 86 -2.41 12.13 24.32
CA PHE A 86 -1.54 12.97 23.49
C PHE A 86 -2.31 13.78 22.44
N LEU A 87 -3.26 13.17 21.73
CA LEU A 87 -4.08 13.89 20.75
C LEU A 87 -5.03 14.91 21.39
N ILE A 88 -5.60 14.61 22.56
CA ILE A 88 -6.45 15.55 23.29
C ILE A 88 -5.64 16.76 23.75
N ASP A 89 -4.44 16.55 24.28
CA ASP A 89 -3.55 17.63 24.70
C ASP A 89 -3.19 18.55 23.51
N LYS A 90 -2.83 17.94 22.37
CA LYS A 90 -2.57 18.69 21.13
C LYS A 90 -3.80 19.46 20.63
N PHE A 91 -4.98 18.85 20.71
CA PHE A 91 -6.23 19.50 20.32
C PHE A 91 -6.55 20.70 21.22
N ASN A 92 -6.40 20.54 22.54
CA ASN A 92 -6.63 21.60 23.52
C ASN A 92 -5.64 22.76 23.36
N ASN A 93 -4.36 22.47 23.08
CA ASN A 93 -3.38 23.50 22.76
C ASN A 93 -3.82 24.33 21.55
N GLY A 94 -4.38 23.68 20.52
CA GLY A 94 -4.94 24.39 19.36
C GLY A 94 -6.15 25.27 19.68
N ILE A 95 -6.98 24.88 20.67
CA ILE A 95 -8.07 25.73 21.17
C ILE A 95 -7.51 26.96 21.88
N VAL A 96 -6.54 26.77 22.78
CA VAL A 96 -5.95 27.85 23.58
C VAL A 96 -5.23 28.86 22.68
N CYS A 97 -4.49 28.39 21.68
CA CYS A 97 -3.79 29.23 20.71
C CYS A 97 -4.72 29.83 19.63
N GLY A 98 -5.98 29.38 19.55
CA GLY A 98 -6.92 29.77 18.50
C GLY A 98 -6.58 29.27 17.10
N HIS A 99 -5.58 28.40 16.96
CA HIS A 99 -5.14 27.83 15.68
C HIS A 99 -5.07 26.30 15.77
N LYS A 100 -5.77 25.61 14.86
CA LYS A 100 -5.80 24.14 14.83
C LYS A 100 -4.43 23.58 14.47
N GLU A 101 -3.93 22.62 15.25
CA GLU A 101 -2.69 21.93 14.88
C GLU A 101 -2.88 21.10 13.59
N ASP A 102 -1.89 21.19 12.70
CA ASP A 102 -1.85 20.41 11.46
C ASP A 102 -1.64 18.91 11.76
N PRO A 103 -2.51 18.01 11.28
CA PRO A 103 -2.36 16.57 11.46
C PRO A 103 -1.00 16.01 11.01
N GLU A 104 -0.34 16.59 9.99
CA GLU A 104 1.00 16.15 9.57
C GLU A 104 2.04 16.45 10.66
N ASN A 105 2.05 17.69 11.16
CA ASN A 105 2.92 18.12 12.24
C ASN A 105 2.68 17.33 13.52
N VAL A 106 1.42 16.99 13.85
CA VAL A 106 1.09 16.17 15.02
C VAL A 106 1.64 14.74 14.86
N SER A 107 1.53 14.16 13.67
CA SER A 107 2.11 12.84 13.35
C SER A 107 3.62 12.85 13.51
N GLU A 108 4.31 13.89 13.04
CA GLU A 108 5.75 14.04 13.25
C GLU A 108 6.11 14.23 14.72
N ALA A 109 5.40 15.11 15.44
CA ALA A 109 5.59 15.33 16.86
C ALA A 109 5.44 14.03 17.67
N MET A 110 4.52 13.16 17.27
CA MET A 110 4.34 11.85 17.89
C MET A 110 5.60 10.98 17.81
N LYS A 111 6.34 11.01 16.70
CA LYS A 111 7.60 10.25 16.51
C LYS A 111 8.75 10.77 17.39
N PHE A 112 8.72 12.06 17.70
CA PHE A 112 9.76 12.71 18.50
C PHE A 112 9.39 12.84 19.98
N SER A 113 8.14 12.58 20.36
CA SER A 113 7.67 12.67 21.73
C SER A 113 8.43 11.73 22.69
N THR A 114 8.79 12.27 23.84
CA THR A 114 9.53 11.59 24.91
C THR A 114 8.78 11.70 26.23
N ASN A 115 8.88 10.66 27.05
CA ASN A 115 8.43 10.69 28.44
C ASN A 115 9.35 11.61 29.27
N PRO A 116 8.93 11.98 30.50
CA PRO A 116 9.78 12.74 31.43
C PRO A 116 11.13 12.08 31.73
N ASP A 117 11.19 10.75 31.66
CA ASP A 117 12.40 9.93 31.82
C ASP A 117 13.33 9.94 30.57
N GLY A 118 12.99 10.71 29.53
CA GLY A 118 13.76 10.78 28.29
C GLY A 118 13.56 9.59 27.33
N SER A 119 12.87 8.53 27.76
CA SER A 119 12.50 7.41 26.88
C SER A 119 11.49 7.84 25.81
N LYS A 120 11.45 7.15 24.66
CA LYS A 120 10.41 7.37 23.64
C LYS A 120 9.01 7.11 24.21
N MET A 121 8.07 8.02 23.92
CA MET A 121 6.69 7.94 24.43
C MET A 121 5.89 6.85 23.70
N PHE A 122 6.13 6.67 22.40
CA PHE A 122 5.44 5.70 21.54
C PHE A 122 6.42 4.80 20.79
N ARG A 123 6.00 3.57 20.53
CA ARG A 123 6.68 2.65 19.61
C ARG A 123 6.25 2.90 18.16
N MET A 124 6.99 2.37 17.20
CA MET A 124 6.71 2.57 15.77
C MET A 124 5.33 2.04 15.36
N GLU A 125 4.89 0.94 15.97
CA GLU A 125 3.57 0.32 15.73
C GLU A 125 2.43 1.16 16.30
N GLU A 126 2.75 2.08 17.21
CA GLU A 126 1.81 2.99 17.85
C GLU A 126 1.79 4.36 17.16
N PHE A 127 2.54 4.59 16.09
CA PHE A 127 2.45 5.84 15.35
C PHE A 127 1.13 5.92 14.58
N LEU A 128 0.48 7.08 14.67
CA LEU A 128 -0.73 7.36 13.93
C LEU A 128 -0.41 8.13 12.65
N THR A 129 -1.14 7.82 11.59
CA THR A 129 -1.03 8.55 10.33
C THR A 129 -1.75 9.91 10.43
N PRO A 130 -1.36 10.91 9.61
CA PRO A 130 -2.06 12.20 9.57
C PRO A 130 -3.57 12.03 9.33
N GLN A 131 -3.96 11.08 8.47
CA GLN A 131 -5.37 10.77 8.22
C GLN A 131 -6.11 10.28 9.47
N GLN A 132 -5.46 9.42 10.28
CA GLN A 132 -6.02 8.92 11.54
C GLN A 132 -6.21 10.06 12.55
N ILE A 133 -5.24 10.95 12.64
CA ILE A 133 -5.25 12.13 13.52
C ILE A 133 -6.35 13.11 13.10
N MET A 134 -6.41 13.46 11.82
CA MET A 134 -7.46 14.32 11.26
C MET A 134 -8.85 13.76 11.57
N SER A 135 -9.02 12.45 11.36
CA SER A 135 -10.28 11.75 11.64
C SER A 135 -10.63 11.80 13.13
N PHE A 136 -9.64 11.70 14.02
CA PHE A 136 -9.83 11.83 15.46
C PHE A 136 -10.24 13.24 15.86
N PHE A 137 -9.54 14.28 15.40
CA PHE A 137 -9.88 15.68 15.69
C PHE A 137 -11.28 16.04 15.20
N SER A 138 -11.69 15.59 14.01
CA SER A 138 -13.04 15.82 13.50
C SER A 138 -14.12 15.25 14.44
N ARG A 139 -13.93 14.00 14.92
CA ARG A 139 -14.85 13.38 15.88
C ARG A 139 -14.80 14.05 17.25
N HIS A 140 -13.61 14.43 17.70
CA HIS A 140 -13.42 15.05 19.01
C HIS A 140 -14.08 16.43 19.07
N ALA A 141 -13.93 17.25 18.02
CA ALA A 141 -14.59 18.54 17.89
C ALA A 141 -16.13 18.44 17.96
N ARG A 142 -16.73 17.50 17.22
CA ARG A 142 -18.18 17.27 17.28
C ARG A 142 -18.65 16.88 18.68
N LYS A 143 -17.85 16.07 19.39
CA LYS A 143 -18.16 15.64 20.76
C LYS A 143 -18.04 16.82 21.73
N SER A 144 -17.03 17.68 21.59
CA SER A 144 -16.89 18.87 22.44
C SER A 144 -17.99 19.89 22.20
N ASP A 145 -18.41 20.08 20.94
CA ASP A 145 -19.51 20.99 20.61
C ASP A 145 -20.84 20.49 21.20
N ALA A 146 -21.14 19.20 21.04
CA ALA A 146 -22.32 18.59 21.63
C ALA A 146 -22.32 18.67 23.16
N ALA A 147 -21.17 18.44 23.81
CA ALA A 147 -21.04 18.55 25.27
C ALA A 147 -21.26 20.00 25.74
N ARG A 148 -20.75 20.98 24.99
CA ARG A 148 -20.94 22.40 25.29
C ARG A 148 -22.39 22.84 25.15
N GLU A 149 -23.10 22.37 24.13
CA GLU A 149 -24.53 22.68 23.94
C GLU A 149 -25.39 22.14 25.09
N LEU A 150 -25.10 20.92 25.57
CA LEU A 150 -25.79 20.34 26.72
C LEU A 150 -25.60 21.18 27.99
N VAL A 151 -24.36 21.59 28.29
CA VAL A 151 -24.06 22.46 29.45
C VAL A 151 -24.77 23.81 29.35
N ILE A 152 -24.86 24.40 28.14
CA ILE A 152 -25.59 25.65 27.92
C ILE A 152 -27.09 25.46 28.20
N SER A 153 -27.67 24.35 27.74
CA SER A 153 -29.08 24.04 27.97
C SER A 153 -29.42 23.78 29.44
N GLU A 154 -28.54 23.10 30.19
CA GLU A 154 -28.70 22.85 31.63
C GLU A 154 -28.60 24.16 32.43
N LEU A 155 -27.66 25.04 32.08
CA LEU A 155 -27.57 26.36 32.69
C LEU A 155 -28.85 27.16 32.43
N GLN A 156 -29.36 27.19 31.20
CA GLN A 156 -30.61 27.89 30.87
C GLN A 156 -31.83 27.36 31.64
N GLN A 157 -31.90 26.04 31.91
CA GLN A 157 -32.96 25.45 32.73
C GLN A 157 -32.84 25.79 34.22
N SER A 158 -31.63 26.00 34.74
CA SER A 158 -31.42 26.40 36.15
C SER A 158 -31.77 27.87 36.46
N PHE A 159 -31.99 28.68 35.42
CA PHE A 159 -32.43 30.07 35.54
C PHE A 159 -33.95 30.25 35.33
N GLN A 160 -34.71 29.16 35.22
CA GLN A 160 -36.18 29.13 35.26
C GLN A 160 -36.67 28.49 36.56
#